data_AF-A0A4Y9YQF2-F1
#
_entry.id   AF-A0A4Y9YQF2-F1
#
_cell.length_a   1.000
_cell.length_b   1.000
_cell.length_c   1.000
_cell.angle_alpha   90.00
_cell.angle_beta   90.00
_cell.angle_gamma   90.00
#
_symmetry.space_group_name_H-M   'P 1'
#
loop_
_entity.id
_entity.type
_entity.pdbx_description
1 polymer ?
#
loop_
_entity_poly.entity_id
_entity_poly.type
_entity_poly.pdbx_seq_one_letter_code
_entity_poly.pdbx_strand_id
1 'polypeptide(L)' 'MQLRYYNFLHKRHIVNPKKSGPFHRRDPSKILYRAIRGIFPHKTARSAAALERLKLFEGVPPPYDPKKRVVVPEALRVL' A
#
# COMPACT_ATOMS: atom_id res chain seq x y z
N MET A 1 6.77 13.25 -11.07
CA MET A 1 6.04 12.24 -10.24
C MET A 1 4.68 12.74 -9.73
N GLN A 2 4.52 14.04 -9.45
CA GLN A 2 3.28 14.66 -8.96
C GLN A 2 2.04 14.40 -9.86
N LEU A 3 2.21 14.45 -11.19
CA LEU A 3 1.11 14.35 -12.16
C LEU A 3 0.35 13.01 -12.10
N ARG A 4 1.07 11.89 -11.90
CA ARG A 4 0.46 10.54 -11.87
C ARG A 4 -0.43 10.34 -10.64
N TYR A 5 -0.02 10.88 -9.49
CA TYR A 5 -0.81 10.81 -8.27
C TYR A 5 -2.07 11.66 -8.37
N TYR A 6 -1.97 12.89 -8.91
CA TYR A 6 -3.15 13.72 -9.16
C TYR A 6 -4.13 13.06 -10.13
N ASN A 7 -3.66 12.44 -11.22
CA ASN A 7 -4.55 11.69 -12.12
C ASN A 7 -5.30 10.54 -11.42
N PHE A 8 -4.68 9.89 -10.43
CA PHE A 8 -5.36 8.91 -9.59
C PHE A 8 -6.45 9.56 -8.73
N LEU A 9 -6.15 10.69 -8.07
CA LEU A 9 -7.11 11.42 -7.23
C LEU A 9 -8.34 11.94 -7.99
N HIS A 10 -8.22 12.20 -9.29
CA HIS A 10 -9.35 12.60 -10.13
C HIS A 10 -10.35 11.47 -10.40
N LYS A 11 -9.98 10.19 -10.19
CA LYS A 11 -10.87 9.05 -10.48
C LYS A 11 -11.93 8.91 -9.39
N ARG A 12 -13.22 8.98 -9.72
CA ARG A 12 -14.32 8.80 -8.76
C ARG A 12 -15.45 7.97 -9.33
N HIS A 13 -16.20 7.31 -8.47
CA HIS A 13 -17.50 6.77 -8.86
C HIS A 13 -18.49 7.93 -8.98
N ILE A 14 -19.11 8.09 -10.15
CA ILE A 14 -19.91 9.28 -10.49
C ILE A 14 -21.18 9.38 -9.63
N VAL A 15 -21.88 8.25 -9.43
CA VAL A 15 -23.20 8.23 -8.77
C VAL A 15 -23.09 8.29 -7.24
N ASN A 16 -22.16 7.53 -6.65
CA ASN A 16 -21.95 7.51 -5.20
C ASN A 16 -20.48 7.22 -4.86
N PRO A 17 -19.66 8.26 -4.64
CA PRO A 17 -18.23 8.12 -4.36
C PRO A 17 -17.90 7.27 -3.14
N LYS A 18 -18.79 7.20 -2.14
CA LYS A 18 -18.53 6.50 -0.86
C LYS A 18 -18.69 4.98 -0.95
N LYS A 19 -19.53 4.48 -1.86
CA LYS A 19 -19.93 3.06 -1.88
C LYS A 19 -18.95 2.16 -2.65
N SER A 20 -18.63 2.52 -3.89
CA SER A 20 -17.90 1.63 -4.81
C SER A 20 -16.83 2.36 -5.63
N GLY A 21 -16.46 3.57 -5.21
CA GLY A 21 -15.41 4.35 -5.85
C GLY A 21 -13.99 3.94 -5.44
N PRO A 22 -12.98 4.39 -6.20
CA PRO A 22 -11.59 4.26 -5.79
C PRO A 22 -11.35 4.98 -4.45
N PHE A 23 -10.69 4.28 -3.51
CA PHE A 23 -10.33 4.85 -2.22
C PHE A 23 -8.96 5.53 -2.28
N HIS A 24 -8.94 6.85 -2.14
CA HIS A 24 -7.72 7.66 -2.14
C HIS A 24 -7.14 7.82 -0.73
N ARG A 25 -6.50 6.76 -0.22
CA ARG A 25 -5.75 6.84 1.05
C ARG A 25 -4.53 7.76 0.91
N ARG A 26 -4.26 8.57 1.93
CA ARG A 26 -3.13 9.50 2.00
C ARG A 26 -1.96 8.95 2.82
N ASP A 27 -2.24 8.02 3.73
CA ASP A 27 -1.26 7.38 4.61
C ASP A 27 -0.21 6.62 3.77
N PRO A 28 1.11 6.88 3.94
CA PRO A 28 2.16 6.21 3.18
C PRO A 28 2.11 4.68 3.33
N SER A 29 1.76 4.18 4.51
CA SER A 29 1.56 2.74 4.75
C SER A 29 0.49 2.13 3.84
N LYS A 30 -0.63 2.84 3.64
CA LYS A 30 -1.74 2.40 2.78
C LYS A 30 -1.45 2.61 1.30
N ILE A 31 -0.63 3.59 0.94
CA ILE A 31 -0.13 3.77 -0.43
C ILE A 31 0.72 2.57 -0.84
N LEU A 32 1.66 2.15 0.01
CA LEU A 32 2.48 0.97 -0.22
C LEU A 32 1.63 -0.31 -0.27
N TYR A 33 0.66 -0.45 0.64
CA TYR A 33 -0.29 -1.57 0.62
C TYR A 33 -1.03 -1.66 -0.72
N ARG A 34 -1.49 -0.53 -1.28
CA ARG A 34 -2.17 -0.49 -2.58
C ARG A 34 -1.24 -0.93 -3.71
N ALA A 35 0.02 -0.50 -3.69
CA ALA A 35 1.01 -0.89 -4.69
C ALA A 35 1.25 -2.42 -4.65
N ILE A 36 1.49 -2.98 -3.47
CA ILE A 36 1.70 -4.43 -3.29
C ILE A 36 0.45 -5.22 -3.67
N ARG A 37 -0.74 -4.79 -3.23
CA ARG A 37 -2.03 -5.41 -3.59
C ARG A 37 -2.29 -5.40 -5.10
N GLY A 38 -1.74 -4.43 -5.84
CA GLY A 38 -1.86 -4.35 -7.29
C GLY A 38 -1.00 -5.37 -8.05
N ILE A 39 0.07 -5.88 -7.43
CA ILE A 39 0.96 -6.89 -8.03
C ILE A 39 0.33 -8.29 -7.96
N PHE A 40 -0.46 -8.57 -6.92
CA PHE A 40 -1.08 -9.89 -6.71
C PHE A 40 -2.55 -9.96 -7.15
N PRO A 41 -3.05 -11.15 -7.55
CA PRO A 41 -4.47 -11.39 -7.78
C PRO A 41 -5.24 -11.48 -6.46
N HIS A 42 -5.38 -10.33 -5.78
CA HIS A 42 -5.91 -10.18 -4.42
C HIS A 42 -7.36 -10.62 -4.20
N LYS A 43 -8.10 -10.97 -5.27
CA LYS A 43 -9.44 -11.54 -5.18
C LYS A 43 -9.44 -13.04 -4.87
N THR A 44 -8.30 -13.71 -5.05
CA THR A 44 -8.15 -15.13 -4.74
C THR A 44 -7.88 -15.35 -3.26
N ALA A 45 -8.35 -16.48 -2.71
CA ALA A 45 -8.14 -16.83 -1.30
C ALA A 45 -6.64 -16.88 -0.92
N ARG A 46 -5.80 -17.43 -1.81
CA ARG A 46 -4.34 -17.48 -1.62
C ARG A 46 -3.73 -16.10 -1.44
N SER A 47 -4.09 -15.15 -2.32
CA SER A 47 -3.55 -13.79 -2.24
C SER A 47 -4.15 -12.98 -1.10
N ALA A 48 -5.39 -13.23 -0.70
CA ALA A 48 -5.97 -12.65 0.51
C ALA A 48 -5.16 -13.06 1.75
N ALA A 49 -4.87 -14.36 1.91
CA ALA A 49 -4.04 -14.86 3.00
C ALA A 49 -2.60 -14.30 2.98
N ALA A 50 -2.04 -14.05 1.79
CA ALA A 50 -0.72 -13.42 1.67
C ALA A 50 -0.75 -11.95 2.14
N LEU A 51 -1.82 -11.20 1.84
CA LEU A 51 -1.98 -9.82 2.28
C LEU A 51 -2.22 -9.70 3.79
N GLU A 52 -2.82 -10.70 4.43
CA GLU A 52 -3.01 -10.74 5.89
C GLU A 52 -1.68 -10.92 6.65
N ARG A 53 -0.71 -11.61 6.05
CA ARG A 53 0.63 -11.77 6.63
C ARG A 53 1.42 -10.45 6.61
N LEU A 54 1.10 -9.56 5.67
CA LEU A 54 1.79 -8.30 5.50
C LEU A 54 1.28 -7.26 6.52
N LYS A 55 2.19 -6.77 7.36
CA LYS A 55 1.91 -5.67 8.30
C LYS A 55 2.76 -4.46 7.94
N LEU A 56 2.11 -3.32 7.73
CA LEU A 56 2.75 -2.07 7.33
C LEU A 56 2.43 -0.99 8.36
N PHE A 57 3.46 -0.29 8.79
CA PHE A 57 3.39 0.77 9.80
C PHE A 57 4.13 2.01 9.32
N GLU A 58 3.78 3.15 9.89
CA GLU A 58 4.48 4.41 9.71
C GLU A 58 5.41 4.61 10.89
N GLY A 59 6.69 4.89 10.62
CA GLY A 59 7.73 4.78 11.63
C GLY A 59 7.93 3.33 12.10
N VAL A 60 8.47 3.18 13.31
CA VAL A 60 8.72 1.88 13.94
C VAL A 60 7.94 1.82 15.25
N PRO A 61 6.83 1.08 15.32
CA PRO A 61 6.05 1.00 16.54
C PRO A 61 6.78 0.19 17.63
N PRO A 62 6.45 0.39 18.93
CA PRO A 62 7.15 -0.20 20.07
C PRO A 62 7.43 -1.71 20.01
N PRO A 63 6.52 -2.60 19.52
CA PRO A 63 6.82 -4.03 19.44
C PRO A 63 7.86 -4.42 18.37
N TYR A 64 8.26 -3.49 17.49
CA TYR A 64 9.25 -3.72 16.43
C TYR A 64 10.53 -2.92 16.62
N ASP A 65 10.54 -1.93 17.51
CA ASP A 65 11.71 -1.12 17.84
C ASP A 65 12.91 -1.95 18.35
N PRO A 66 12.75 -2.90 19.30
CA PRO A 66 13.88 -3.71 19.76
C PRO A 66 14.30 -4.80 18.76
N LYS A 67 13.56 -4.99 17.65
CA LYS A 67 13.85 -6.05 16.68
C LYS A 67 14.87 -5.55 15.65
N LYS A 68 15.82 -6.41 15.29
CA LYS A 68 16.77 -6.12 14.21
C LYS A 68 16.02 -5.88 12.90
N ARG A 69 16.23 -4.70 12.31
CA ARG A 69 15.67 -4.32 11.01
C ARG A 69 16.58 -4.83 9.90
N VAL A 70 15.97 -5.30 8.82
CA VAL A 70 16.66 -5.77 7.61
C VAL A 70 16.33 -4.86 6.44
N VAL A 71 17.26 -4.78 5.49
CA VAL A 71 17.10 -4.02 4.24
C VAL A 71 17.10 -5.00 3.07
N VAL A 72 16.41 -4.62 1.99
CA VAL A 72 16.42 -5.37 0.72
C VAL A 72 17.40 -4.66 -0.22
N PRO A 73 18.59 -5.23 -0.52
CA PRO A 73 19.63 -4.53 -1.27
C PRO A 73 19.19 -4.05 -2.66
N GLU A 74 18.43 -4.89 -3.39
CA GLU A 74 17.95 -4.59 -4.75
C GLU A 74 16.95 -3.42 -4.82
N ALA A 75 16.34 -3.06 -3.69
CA ALA A 75 15.35 -1.98 -3.62
C ALA A 75 15.94 -0.65 -3.13
N LEU A 76 17.26 -0.56 -2.96
CA LEU A 76 17.93 0.65 -2.50
C LEU A 76 18.07 1.66 -3.64
N ARG A 77 17.75 2.93 -3.35
CA ARG A 77 17.86 4.04 -4.33
C ARG A 77 19.29 4.51 -4.58
N VAL A 78 20.21 4.24 -3.65
CA VAL A 78 21.55 4.86 -3.58
C VAL A 78 22.64 3.98 -4.21
N LEU A 79 22.33 2.72 -4.50
CA LEU A 79 23.15 1.87 -5.37
C LEU A 79 22.90 2.25 -6.83
#